data_AF-A0A1V2NUN5-F1
#
_entry.id   AF-A0A1V2NUN5-F1
#
_cell.length_a   1.000
_cell.length_b   1.000
_cell.length_c   1.000
_cell.angle_alpha   90.00
_cell.angle_beta   90.00
_cell.angle_gamma   90.00
#
_symmetry.space_group_name_H-M   'P 1'
#
loop_
_entity.id
_entity.type
_entity.pdbx_description
1 polymer ?
#
loop_
_entity_poly.entity_id
_entity_poly.type
_entity_poly.pdbx_seq_one_letter_code
_entity_poly.pdbx_strand_id
1 'polypeptide(L)'
;MVRDLRSELLSGRMAEAALAHVREGRTPAEPRPASTVILLRDSPAGPEVYLLRRQRSMAFAAGMTVFPGGRVDPTDSSIADSWEGPSPEWFGERLGCSGETAAAYVAAAVRETFEESGVLLAGPSTETVVSDTTGADWEADRVALEGRSLGFAEFLHRRGLVLRADLLAPWAHWITPEFEPRRYDTRFFVAALPAGQVTRDVTSESDQVAWMRPADAVAAVDAGEMLMLPPTYLCCRDLTPYADVAAVLASSADRRITPVLPTVRVDNDQAYLETL
;
A
#
# COMPACT_ATOMS: atom_id res chain seq x y z
N MET A 1 4.11 5.22 25.54
CA MET A 1 5.42 5.86 25.24
C MET A 1 5.39 6.07 23.73
N VAL A 2 5.29 7.31 23.26
CA VAL A 2 5.18 7.60 21.81
C VAL A 2 6.41 7.02 21.11
N ARG A 3 6.24 6.15 20.12
CA ARG A 3 7.36 5.64 19.31
C ARG A 3 8.10 6.81 18.66
N ASP A 4 9.31 7.11 19.14
CA ASP A 4 10.24 8.01 18.46
C ASP A 4 10.92 7.24 17.32
N LEU A 5 10.34 7.37 16.13
CA LEU A 5 10.81 6.65 14.94
C LEU A 5 12.09 7.25 14.33
N ARG A 6 12.66 8.31 14.95
CA ARG A 6 14.01 8.75 14.59
C ARG A 6 15.06 7.67 14.86
N SER A 7 14.82 6.81 15.87
CA SER A 7 15.73 5.72 16.21
C SER A 7 14.99 4.63 16.98
N GLU A 8 14.58 3.55 16.31
CA GLU A 8 13.90 2.40 16.92
C GLU A 8 14.88 1.25 17.15
N LEU A 9 14.98 0.75 18.39
CA LEU A 9 15.79 -0.42 18.68
C LEU A 9 15.23 -1.66 17.96
N LEU A 10 16.04 -2.26 17.09
CA LEU A 10 15.70 -3.52 16.43
C LEU A 10 15.83 -4.68 17.42
N SER A 11 15.02 -5.71 17.21
CA SER A 11 15.08 -6.95 18.00
C SER A 11 14.94 -8.20 17.13
N GLY A 12 15.34 -9.34 17.69
CA GLY A 12 15.24 -10.66 17.05
C GLY A 12 15.95 -10.71 15.70
N ARG A 13 15.31 -11.37 14.72
CA ARG A 13 15.88 -11.60 13.39
C ARG A 13 16.25 -10.32 12.63
N MET A 14 15.50 -9.23 12.83
CA MET A 14 15.82 -7.95 12.18
C MET A 14 17.10 -7.34 12.76
N ALA A 15 17.31 -7.43 14.08
CA ALA A 15 18.55 -6.96 14.70
C ALA A 15 19.76 -7.78 14.23
N GLU A 16 19.63 -9.11 14.16
CA GLU A 16 20.69 -10.00 13.66
C GLU A 16 21.07 -9.67 12.21
N ALA A 17 20.07 -9.51 11.34
CA ALA A 17 20.29 -9.14 9.94
C ALA A 17 20.97 -7.77 9.81
N ALA A 18 20.52 -6.78 10.57
CA ALA A 18 21.06 -5.42 10.57
C ALA A 18 22.51 -5.36 11.06
N LEU A 19 22.82 -6.03 12.18
CA LEU A 19 24.19 -6.14 12.69
C LEU A 19 25.13 -6.83 11.70
N ALA A 20 24.67 -7.95 11.11
CA ALA A 20 25.47 -8.69 10.17
C ALA A 20 25.71 -7.90 8.87
N HIS A 21 24.72 -7.16 8.37
CA HIS A 21 24.88 -6.26 7.22
C HIS A 21 25.98 -5.21 7.46
N VAL A 22 25.96 -4.54 8.62
CA VAL A 22 26.97 -3.52 8.97
C VAL A 22 28.36 -4.13 9.15
N ARG A 23 28.46 -5.32 9.76
CA ARG A 23 29.75 -5.99 10.02
C ARG A 23 30.37 -6.60 8.77
N GLU A 24 29.55 -7.16 7.88
CA GLU A 24 30.01 -7.97 6.74
C GLU A 24 30.06 -7.17 5.43
N GLY A 25 29.46 -5.96 5.38
CA GLY A 25 29.47 -5.12 4.18
C GLY A 25 28.75 -5.76 2.99
N ARG A 26 27.64 -6.48 3.24
CA ARG A 26 26.90 -7.18 2.19
C ARG A 26 26.28 -6.20 1.19
N THR A 27 26.45 -6.50 -0.11
CA THR A 27 25.75 -5.79 -1.18
C THR A 27 24.23 -5.92 -0.98
N PRO A 28 23.48 -4.81 -0.87
CA PRO A 28 22.03 -4.85 -0.69
C PRO A 28 21.34 -5.50 -1.90
N ALA A 29 20.24 -6.22 -1.64
CA ALA A 29 19.38 -6.68 -2.73
C ALA A 29 18.73 -5.49 -3.44
N GLU A 30 18.47 -5.61 -4.75
CA GLU A 30 17.73 -4.57 -5.47
C GLU A 30 16.26 -4.56 -5.02
N PRO A 31 15.69 -3.39 -4.67
CA PRO A 31 14.31 -3.30 -4.23
C PRO A 31 13.35 -3.50 -5.41
N ARG A 32 12.34 -4.34 -5.21
CA ARG A 32 11.31 -4.64 -6.22
C ARG A 32 10.23 -3.56 -6.21
N PRO A 33 9.74 -3.09 -7.37
CA PRO A 33 8.66 -2.10 -7.41
C PRO A 33 7.38 -2.67 -6.78
N ALA A 34 6.73 -1.88 -5.93
CA ALA A 34 5.47 -2.23 -5.29
C ALA A 34 4.54 -1.01 -5.14
N SER A 35 3.25 -1.30 -5.03
CA SER A 35 2.21 -0.30 -4.76
C SER A 35 1.35 -0.70 -3.57
N THR A 36 0.87 0.30 -2.84
CA THR A 36 0.00 0.10 -1.68
C THR A 36 -1.10 1.16 -1.68
N VAL A 37 -2.32 0.76 -1.35
CA VAL A 37 -3.48 1.66 -1.26
C VAL A 37 -3.99 1.72 0.16
N ILE A 38 -3.96 2.91 0.73
CA ILE A 38 -4.64 3.25 1.97
C ILE A 38 -6.10 3.54 1.61
N LEU A 39 -6.93 2.51 1.68
CA LEU A 39 -8.36 2.63 1.40
C LEU A 39 -9.08 3.24 2.60
N LEU A 40 -9.88 4.28 2.35
CA LEU A 40 -10.48 5.14 3.36
C LEU A 40 -12.01 5.17 3.25
N ARG A 41 -12.68 5.32 4.38
CA ARG A 41 -14.12 5.66 4.42
C ARG A 41 -14.40 6.63 5.56
N ASP A 42 -15.45 7.43 5.44
CA ASP A 42 -15.93 8.24 6.55
C ASP A 42 -16.76 7.41 7.54
N SER A 43 -16.61 7.70 8.83
CA SER A 43 -17.49 7.24 9.89
C SER A 43 -17.89 8.42 10.79
N PRO A 44 -18.92 8.27 11.66
CA PRO A 44 -19.32 9.35 12.57
C PRO A 44 -18.21 9.85 13.50
N ALA A 45 -17.13 9.08 13.67
CA ALA A 45 -15.98 9.43 14.53
C ALA A 45 -14.76 9.92 13.74
N GLY A 46 -14.89 10.17 12.43
CA GLY A 46 -13.83 10.56 11.51
C GLY A 46 -13.49 9.46 10.49
N PRO A 47 -12.43 9.63 9.70
CA PRO A 47 -12.06 8.66 8.68
C PRO A 47 -11.55 7.36 9.30
N GLU A 48 -11.86 6.25 8.65
CA GLU A 48 -11.33 4.91 8.95
C GLU A 48 -10.47 4.42 7.78
N VAL A 49 -9.41 3.68 8.11
CA VAL A 49 -8.54 2.97 7.17
C VAL A 49 -8.89 1.49 7.14
N TYR A 50 -8.86 0.90 5.95
CA TYR A 50 -8.96 -0.55 5.78
C TYR A 50 -7.61 -1.21 6.03
N LEU A 51 -7.57 -2.15 6.97
CA LEU A 51 -6.37 -2.86 7.41
C LEU A 51 -6.56 -4.37 7.27
N LEU A 52 -5.52 -5.03 6.78
CA LEU A 52 -5.42 -6.49 6.62
C LEU A 52 -4.38 -7.01 7.60
N ARG A 53 -4.70 -8.04 8.39
CA ARG A 53 -3.69 -8.77 9.17
C ARG A 53 -3.21 -9.97 8.37
N ARG A 54 -1.91 -9.99 8.06
CA ARG A 54 -1.27 -11.10 7.34
C ARG A 54 -1.30 -12.37 8.17
N GLN A 55 -1.55 -13.50 7.53
CA GLN A 55 -1.53 -14.80 8.20
C GLN A 55 -0.19 -15.04 8.92
N ARG A 56 -0.27 -15.59 10.13
CA ARG A 56 0.91 -15.89 10.96
C ARG A 56 1.84 -16.95 10.35
N SER A 57 1.36 -17.71 9.37
CA SER A 57 2.12 -18.73 8.61
C SER A 57 3.02 -18.14 7.53
N MET A 58 2.90 -16.85 7.21
CA MET A 58 3.62 -16.25 6.08
C MET A 58 5.12 -16.09 6.35
N ALA A 59 5.93 -16.33 5.32
CA ALA A 59 7.38 -16.24 5.40
C ALA A 59 7.93 -14.81 5.62
N PHE A 60 7.12 -13.78 5.36
CA PHE A 60 7.48 -12.37 5.54
C PHE A 60 6.30 -11.60 6.14
N ALA A 61 6.59 -10.72 7.11
CA ALA A 61 5.61 -9.88 7.80
C ALA A 61 4.42 -10.66 8.41
N ALA A 62 4.62 -11.91 8.85
CA ALA A 62 3.57 -12.73 9.47
C ALA A 62 2.97 -12.05 10.70
N GLY A 63 1.64 -11.98 10.78
CA GLY A 63 0.92 -11.30 11.86
C GLY A 63 1.00 -9.77 11.83
N MET A 64 1.70 -9.18 10.85
CA MET A 64 1.71 -7.72 10.65
C MET A 64 0.38 -7.26 10.05
N THR A 65 -0.05 -6.10 10.51
CA THR A 65 -1.18 -5.38 9.96
C THR A 65 -0.66 -4.45 8.85
N VAL A 66 -1.27 -4.53 7.67
CA VAL A 66 -0.85 -3.86 6.44
C VAL A 66 -2.08 -3.26 5.73
N PHE A 67 -1.82 -2.41 4.73
CA PHE A 67 -2.83 -2.01 3.76
C PHE A 67 -2.81 -2.96 2.55
N PRO A 68 -3.87 -2.98 1.71
CA PRO A 68 -3.83 -3.66 0.43
C PRO A 68 -2.65 -3.24 -0.44
N GLY A 69 -1.93 -4.19 -1.01
CA GLY A 69 -0.84 -3.87 -1.91
C GLY A 69 0.13 -5.00 -2.18
N GLY A 70 0.83 -4.87 -3.30
CA GLY A 70 1.75 -5.89 -3.76
C GLY A 70 2.70 -5.38 -4.83
N ARG A 71 3.31 -6.31 -5.55
CA ARG A 71 4.36 -5.99 -6.52
C ARG A 71 3.73 -5.43 -7.78
N VAL A 72 4.45 -4.51 -8.43
CA VAL A 72 4.15 -4.18 -9.82
C VAL A 72 4.45 -5.40 -10.69
N ASP A 73 3.46 -5.85 -11.44
CA ASP A 73 3.57 -6.92 -12.41
C ASP A 73 4.06 -6.35 -13.75
N PRO A 74 4.88 -7.07 -14.53
CA PRO A 74 5.30 -6.61 -15.85
C PRO A 74 4.14 -6.24 -16.79
N THR A 75 2.95 -6.81 -16.59
CA THR A 75 1.76 -6.50 -17.38
C THR A 75 1.06 -5.21 -16.96
N ASP A 76 1.37 -4.64 -15.79
CA ASP A 76 0.74 -3.41 -15.28
C ASP A 76 1.09 -2.17 -16.12
N SER A 77 2.16 -2.20 -16.94
CA SER A 77 2.50 -1.11 -17.86
C SER A 77 1.62 -1.04 -19.12
N SER A 78 0.82 -2.08 -19.40
CA SER A 78 0.03 -2.19 -20.64
C SER A 78 -1.34 -1.49 -20.60
N ILE A 79 -1.66 -0.82 -19.50
CA ILE A 79 -2.98 -0.25 -19.20
C ILE A 79 -3.28 1.11 -19.84
N ALA A 80 -2.34 1.70 -20.58
CA ALA A 80 -2.43 3.08 -21.07
C ALA A 80 -3.71 3.35 -21.89
N ASP A 81 -4.22 2.35 -22.61
CA ASP A 81 -5.45 2.46 -23.43
C ASP A 81 -6.76 2.31 -22.62
N SER A 82 -6.67 2.06 -21.32
CA SER A 82 -7.81 1.90 -20.41
C SER A 82 -7.62 2.76 -19.15
N TRP A 83 -7.40 4.06 -19.36
CA TRP A 83 -7.05 5.02 -18.33
C TRP A 83 -7.93 6.26 -18.38
N GLU A 84 -8.40 6.68 -17.21
CA GLU A 84 -9.09 7.95 -17.01
C GLU A 84 -8.56 8.68 -15.77
N GLY A 85 -8.46 10.01 -15.85
CA GLY A 85 -7.93 10.86 -14.78
C GLY A 85 -6.62 11.56 -15.15
N PRO A 86 -5.82 12.01 -14.16
CA PRO A 86 -4.53 12.64 -14.41
C PRO A 86 -3.61 11.75 -15.24
N SER A 87 -2.81 12.33 -16.14
CA SER A 87 -1.99 11.52 -17.04
C SER A 87 -0.89 10.74 -16.30
N PRO A 88 -0.35 9.67 -16.89
CA PRO A 88 0.83 9.00 -16.35
C PRO A 88 1.98 9.94 -16.02
N GLU A 89 2.22 10.98 -16.83
CA GLU A 89 3.26 12.01 -16.59
C GLU A 89 2.98 12.81 -15.32
N TRP A 90 1.72 13.17 -15.07
CA TRP A 90 1.32 13.88 -13.84
C TRP A 90 1.65 13.06 -12.60
N PHE A 91 1.45 11.73 -12.66
CA PHE A 91 1.87 10.83 -11.60
C PHE A 91 3.39 10.70 -11.54
N GLY A 92 4.08 10.59 -12.69
CA GLY A 92 5.54 10.52 -12.78
C GLY A 92 6.24 11.68 -12.07
N GLU A 93 5.75 12.91 -12.27
CA GLU A 93 6.27 14.10 -11.58
C GLU A 93 6.17 14.00 -10.05
N ARG A 94 5.06 13.43 -9.53
CA ARG A 94 4.81 13.30 -8.09
C ARG A 94 5.51 12.10 -7.46
N LEU A 95 5.67 11.02 -8.22
CA LEU A 95 6.31 9.78 -7.78
C LEU A 95 7.82 9.77 -8.04
N GLY A 96 8.35 10.77 -8.74
CA GLY A 96 9.77 10.92 -9.07
C GLY A 96 10.26 9.89 -10.09
N CYS A 97 9.45 9.54 -11.08
CA CYS A 97 9.77 8.55 -12.11
C CYS A 97 9.18 8.91 -13.48
N SER A 98 9.42 8.08 -14.51
CA SER A 98 8.81 8.30 -15.83
C SER A 98 7.30 8.04 -15.80
N GLY A 99 6.55 8.63 -16.75
CA GLY A 99 5.12 8.39 -16.87
C GLY A 99 4.77 6.91 -17.04
N GLU A 100 5.53 6.17 -17.87
CA GLU A 100 5.36 4.72 -18.05
C GLU A 100 5.53 3.95 -16.72
N THR A 101 6.55 4.28 -15.94
CA THR A 101 6.77 3.66 -14.62
C THR A 101 5.64 4.02 -13.66
N ALA A 102 5.16 5.26 -13.69
CA ALA A 102 4.07 5.71 -12.86
C ALA A 102 2.74 5.03 -13.20
N ALA A 103 2.43 4.83 -14.49
CA ALA A 103 1.27 4.07 -14.93
C ALA A 103 1.28 2.64 -14.35
N ALA A 104 2.43 1.97 -14.38
CA ALA A 104 2.58 0.64 -13.81
C ALA A 104 2.34 0.62 -12.29
N TYR A 105 2.84 1.62 -11.55
CA TYR A 105 2.54 1.75 -10.11
C TYR A 105 1.04 1.99 -9.85
N VAL A 106 0.38 2.84 -10.63
CA VAL A 106 -1.06 3.12 -10.46
C VAL A 106 -1.90 1.89 -10.80
N ALA A 107 -1.58 1.18 -11.88
CA ALA A 107 -2.27 -0.05 -12.22
C ALA A 107 -2.08 -1.15 -11.17
N ALA A 108 -0.85 -1.34 -10.68
CA ALA A 108 -0.59 -2.26 -9.57
C ALA A 108 -1.41 -1.88 -8.33
N ALA A 109 -1.53 -0.58 -8.02
CA ALA A 109 -2.33 -0.10 -6.90
C ALA A 109 -3.81 -0.51 -7.02
N VAL A 110 -4.42 -0.32 -8.20
CA VAL A 110 -5.83 -0.69 -8.43
C VAL A 110 -6.01 -2.21 -8.46
N ARG A 111 -5.13 -2.92 -9.16
CA ARG A 111 -5.16 -4.38 -9.29
C ARG A 111 -5.06 -5.07 -7.92
N GLU A 112 -4.03 -4.74 -7.14
CA GLU A 112 -3.80 -5.32 -5.82
C GLU A 112 -4.94 -4.97 -4.85
N THR A 113 -5.52 -3.76 -4.95
CA THR A 113 -6.70 -3.41 -4.15
C THR A 113 -7.89 -4.33 -4.47
N PHE A 114 -8.11 -4.64 -5.75
CA PHE A 114 -9.17 -5.55 -6.15
C PHE A 114 -8.89 -7.00 -5.72
N GLU A 115 -7.66 -7.48 -5.97
CA GLU A 115 -7.22 -8.82 -5.56
C GLU A 115 -7.39 -9.03 -4.05
N GLU A 116 -6.98 -8.07 -3.22
CA GLU A 116 -6.90 -8.25 -1.78
C GLU A 116 -8.15 -7.81 -0.98
N SER A 117 -8.99 -6.94 -1.54
CA SER A 117 -10.16 -6.40 -0.82
C SER A 117 -11.48 -6.56 -1.57
N GLY A 118 -11.44 -6.96 -2.84
CA GLY A 118 -12.59 -6.96 -3.74
C GLY A 118 -13.02 -5.56 -4.19
N VAL A 119 -12.32 -4.49 -3.77
CA VAL A 119 -12.63 -3.11 -4.16
C VAL A 119 -11.93 -2.75 -5.46
N LEU A 120 -12.69 -2.25 -6.43
CA LEU A 120 -12.18 -1.90 -7.76
C LEU A 120 -12.28 -0.39 -8.00
N LEU A 121 -11.13 0.26 -8.21
CA LEU A 121 -11.03 1.66 -8.60
C LEU A 121 -11.07 1.80 -10.13
N ALA A 122 -12.16 1.32 -10.73
CA ALA A 122 -12.42 1.35 -12.16
C ALA A 122 -13.92 1.51 -12.45
N GLY A 123 -14.25 1.91 -13.67
CA GLY A 123 -15.63 2.09 -14.11
C GLY A 123 -15.76 2.12 -15.63
N PRO A 124 -16.99 2.19 -16.17
CA PRO A 124 -17.20 2.26 -17.61
C PRO A 124 -16.88 3.64 -18.21
N SER A 125 -16.67 4.67 -17.37
CA SER A 125 -16.35 6.04 -17.78
C SER A 125 -15.68 6.85 -16.67
N THR A 126 -15.25 8.07 -16.99
CA THR A 126 -14.76 9.09 -16.05
C THR A 126 -15.76 9.51 -14.98
N GLU A 127 -17.05 9.25 -15.17
CA GLU A 127 -18.10 9.76 -14.28
C GLU A 127 -18.60 8.71 -13.28
N THR A 128 -18.39 7.43 -13.59
CA THR A 128 -18.97 6.34 -12.82
C THR A 128 -17.93 5.29 -12.46
N VAL A 129 -18.20 4.58 -11.37
CA VAL A 129 -17.43 3.44 -10.90
C VAL A 129 -18.32 2.20 -10.93
N VAL A 130 -17.72 1.02 -10.98
CA VAL A 130 -18.47 -0.22 -10.70
C VAL A 130 -19.01 -0.13 -9.27
N SER A 131 -20.33 -0.20 -9.09
CA SER A 131 -20.93 -0.04 -7.76
C SER A 131 -20.98 -1.33 -6.95
N ASP A 132 -20.92 -2.50 -7.59
CA ASP A 132 -20.98 -3.80 -6.93
C ASP A 132 -20.04 -4.79 -7.62
N THR A 133 -19.07 -5.29 -6.85
CA THR A 133 -18.06 -6.26 -7.25
C THR A 133 -18.21 -7.60 -6.51
N THR A 134 -19.39 -7.88 -5.93
CA THR A 134 -19.63 -9.05 -5.09
C THR A 134 -20.18 -10.28 -5.83
N GLY A 135 -20.55 -10.12 -7.11
CA GLY A 135 -21.06 -11.20 -7.94
C GLY A 135 -20.05 -12.35 -8.15
N ALA A 136 -20.54 -13.55 -8.42
CA ALA A 136 -19.70 -14.74 -8.60
C ALA A 136 -18.73 -14.62 -9.80
N ASP A 137 -19.11 -13.89 -10.84
CA ASP A 137 -18.27 -13.58 -11.99
C ASP A 137 -17.13 -12.61 -11.64
N TRP A 138 -17.38 -11.65 -10.74
CA TRP A 138 -16.32 -10.77 -10.20
C TRP A 138 -15.34 -11.55 -9.34
N GLU A 139 -15.83 -12.50 -8.54
CA GLU A 139 -14.96 -13.35 -7.73
C GLU A 139 -14.09 -14.26 -8.60
N ALA A 140 -14.66 -14.85 -9.66
CA ALA A 140 -13.89 -15.65 -10.61
C ALA A 140 -12.76 -14.84 -11.25
N ASP A 141 -13.02 -13.58 -11.58
CA ASP A 141 -12.02 -12.68 -12.16
C ASP A 141 -10.95 -12.27 -11.16
N ARG A 142 -11.35 -11.98 -9.92
CA ARG A 142 -10.42 -11.66 -8.83
C ARG A 142 -9.44 -12.81 -8.59
N VAL A 143 -9.95 -14.05 -8.50
CA VAL A 143 -9.13 -15.26 -8.36
C VAL A 143 -8.22 -15.47 -9.56
N ALA A 144 -8.68 -15.15 -10.78
CA ALA A 144 -7.86 -15.25 -11.99
C ALA A 144 -6.72 -14.22 -12.02
N LEU A 145 -6.97 -12.99 -11.54
CA LEU A 145 -5.94 -11.96 -11.39
C LEU A 145 -4.91 -12.35 -10.32
N GLU A 146 -5.36 -12.72 -9.12
CA GLU A 146 -4.50 -13.19 -8.02
C GLU A 146 -3.65 -14.40 -8.45
N GLY A 147 -4.24 -15.33 -9.19
CA GLY A 147 -3.58 -16.50 -9.77
C GLY A 147 -2.71 -16.23 -11.01
N ARG A 148 -2.68 -14.98 -11.51
CA ARG A 148 -2.01 -14.55 -12.75
C ARG A 148 -2.43 -15.31 -14.01
N SER A 149 -3.64 -15.87 -14.04
CA SER A 149 -4.21 -16.50 -15.24
C SER A 149 -4.97 -15.51 -16.12
N LEU A 150 -5.21 -14.30 -15.61
CA LEU A 150 -5.79 -13.16 -16.32
C LEU A 150 -4.91 -11.93 -16.08
N GLY A 151 -4.58 -11.18 -17.15
CA GLY A 151 -3.89 -9.90 -17.02
C GLY A 151 -4.86 -8.77 -16.69
N PHE A 152 -4.40 -7.73 -15.99
CA PHE A 152 -5.31 -6.66 -15.54
C PHE A 152 -5.84 -5.77 -16.67
N ALA A 153 -5.01 -5.44 -17.66
CA ALA A 153 -5.48 -4.74 -18.86
C ALA A 153 -6.53 -5.56 -19.63
N GLU A 154 -6.33 -6.88 -19.75
CA GLU A 154 -7.28 -7.79 -20.37
C GLU A 154 -8.60 -7.85 -19.60
N PHE A 155 -8.53 -7.93 -18.27
CA PHE A 155 -9.69 -7.87 -17.39
C PHE A 155 -10.53 -6.60 -17.61
N LEU A 156 -9.89 -5.43 -17.61
CA LEU A 156 -10.55 -4.15 -17.86
C LEU A 156 -11.21 -4.12 -19.24
N HIS A 157 -10.46 -4.49 -20.28
CA HIS A 157 -10.96 -4.50 -21.66
C HIS A 157 -12.17 -5.44 -21.82
N ARG A 158 -12.09 -6.66 -21.30
CA ARG A 158 -13.17 -7.65 -21.37
C ARG A 158 -14.46 -7.16 -20.70
N ARG A 159 -14.33 -6.37 -19.63
CA ARG A 159 -15.47 -5.78 -18.91
C ARG A 159 -15.89 -4.41 -19.44
N GLY A 160 -15.21 -3.86 -20.44
CA GLY A 160 -15.49 -2.52 -20.96
C GLY A 160 -15.23 -1.43 -19.92
N LEU A 161 -14.19 -1.59 -19.10
CA LEU A 161 -13.84 -0.70 -18.02
C LEU A 161 -12.55 0.07 -18.33
N VAL A 162 -12.45 1.23 -17.72
CA VAL A 162 -11.24 2.05 -17.62
C VAL A 162 -10.81 2.13 -16.17
N LEU A 163 -9.49 2.11 -15.94
CA LEU A 163 -8.88 2.44 -14.67
C LEU A 163 -9.19 3.90 -14.33
N ARG A 164 -9.64 4.16 -13.11
CA ARG A 164 -9.98 5.50 -12.63
C ARG A 164 -8.84 6.07 -11.77
N ALA A 165 -7.82 6.60 -12.43
CA ALA A 165 -6.61 7.11 -11.77
C ALA A 165 -6.91 8.35 -10.93
N ASP A 166 -7.95 9.11 -11.26
CA ASP A 166 -8.44 10.24 -10.48
C ASP A 166 -8.97 9.85 -9.09
N LEU A 167 -9.21 8.56 -8.82
CA LEU A 167 -9.57 8.05 -7.50
C LEU A 167 -8.36 7.77 -6.60
N LEU A 168 -7.14 7.86 -7.13
CA LEU A 168 -5.89 7.62 -6.41
C LEU A 168 -5.11 8.91 -6.22
N ALA A 169 -4.80 9.23 -4.97
CA ALA A 169 -3.94 10.36 -4.64
C ALA A 169 -2.58 9.85 -4.10
N PRO A 170 -1.43 10.25 -4.68
CA PRO A 170 -0.11 9.89 -4.15
C PRO A 170 0.07 10.31 -2.69
N TRP A 171 0.65 9.44 -1.85
CA TRP A 171 0.75 9.68 -0.41
C TRP A 171 2.16 9.55 0.15
N ALA A 172 2.85 8.44 -0.08
CA ALA A 172 4.17 8.21 0.50
C ALA A 172 5.03 7.34 -0.41
N HIS A 173 6.33 7.35 -0.16
CA HIS A 173 7.29 6.54 -0.90
C HIS A 173 8.29 5.95 0.09
N TRP A 174 8.30 4.62 0.19
CA TRP A 174 9.13 3.88 1.13
C TRP A 174 9.99 2.85 0.42
N ILE A 175 11.27 2.83 0.73
CA ILE A 175 12.22 1.83 0.27
C ILE A 175 12.62 0.97 1.46
N THR A 176 12.47 -0.34 1.35
CA THR A 176 12.87 -1.27 2.41
C THR A 176 14.38 -1.12 2.71
N PRO A 177 14.80 -1.16 3.99
CA PRO A 177 16.21 -1.01 4.39
C PRO A 177 17.16 -1.97 3.68
N GLU A 178 18.42 -1.57 3.55
CA GLU A 178 19.45 -2.32 2.82
C GLU A 178 19.84 -3.66 3.45
N PHE A 179 19.66 -3.79 4.77
CA PHE A 179 19.95 -5.03 5.48
C PHE A 179 18.86 -6.10 5.31
N GLU A 180 17.69 -5.75 4.78
CA GLU A 180 16.61 -6.70 4.53
C GLU A 180 16.89 -7.48 3.24
N PRO A 181 16.78 -8.83 3.25
CA PRO A 181 17.04 -9.64 2.06
C PRO A 181 15.93 -9.53 1.01
N ARG A 182 14.71 -9.12 1.43
CA ARG A 182 13.57 -8.87 0.55
C ARG A 182 13.23 -7.40 0.62
N ARG A 183 13.54 -6.68 -0.45
CA ARG A 183 13.36 -5.24 -0.51
C ARG A 183 12.29 -4.86 -1.51
N TYR A 184 11.56 -3.82 -1.17
CA TYR A 184 10.50 -3.24 -1.98
C TYR A 184 10.71 -1.73 -2.08
N ASP A 185 10.44 -1.20 -3.26
CA ASP A 185 10.40 0.22 -3.56
C ASP A 185 8.93 0.61 -3.76
N THR A 186 8.29 1.02 -2.66
CA THR A 186 6.83 1.03 -2.52
C THR A 186 6.26 2.43 -2.64
N ARG A 187 5.34 2.63 -3.59
CA ARG A 187 4.53 3.85 -3.70
C ARG A 187 3.20 3.64 -3.01
N PHE A 188 2.87 4.54 -2.09
CA PHE A 188 1.61 4.54 -1.35
C PHE A 188 0.67 5.57 -1.97
N PHE A 189 -0.59 5.17 -2.11
CA PHE A 189 -1.69 6.01 -2.53
C PHE A 189 -2.79 6.01 -1.46
N VAL A 190 -3.58 7.07 -1.40
CA VAL A 190 -4.85 7.10 -0.66
C VAL A 190 -6.01 7.04 -1.66
N ALA A 191 -7.09 6.36 -1.29
CA ALA A 191 -8.31 6.29 -2.08
C ALA A 191 -9.54 6.22 -1.16
N ALA A 192 -10.64 6.85 -1.57
CA ALA A 192 -11.93 6.63 -0.92
C ALA A 192 -12.55 5.31 -1.38
N LEU A 193 -13.24 4.61 -0.49
CA LEU A 193 -14.08 3.46 -0.82
C LEU A 193 -15.16 3.92 -1.83
N PRO A 194 -15.20 3.35 -3.05
CA PRO A 194 -16.21 3.70 -4.03
C PRO A 194 -17.62 3.44 -3.51
N ALA A 195 -18.54 4.37 -3.79
CA ALA A 195 -19.92 4.25 -3.35
C ALA A 195 -20.57 2.95 -3.87
N GLY A 196 -21.21 2.21 -2.96
CA GLY A 196 -21.87 0.93 -3.24
C GLY A 196 -20.98 -0.30 -3.04
N GLN A 197 -19.66 -0.15 -3.16
CA GLN A 197 -18.75 -1.28 -2.96
C GLN A 197 -18.57 -1.60 -1.48
N VAL A 198 -18.30 -2.88 -1.19
CA VAL A 198 -17.98 -3.38 0.14
C VAL A 198 -16.66 -4.13 0.09
N THR A 199 -15.80 -3.91 1.08
CA THR A 199 -14.60 -4.72 1.26
C THR A 199 -15.00 -6.14 1.67
N ARG A 200 -14.28 -7.13 1.16
CA ARG A 200 -14.51 -8.54 1.49
C ARG A 200 -13.23 -9.17 2.04
N ASP A 201 -13.40 -10.13 2.95
CA ASP A 201 -12.32 -11.02 3.39
C ASP A 201 -12.17 -12.14 2.35
N VAL A 202 -11.44 -11.84 1.27
CA VAL A 202 -11.38 -12.68 0.07
C VAL A 202 -10.02 -13.35 -0.14
N THR A 203 -9.00 -12.95 0.62
CA THR A 203 -7.65 -13.46 0.44
C THR A 203 -7.40 -14.64 1.37
N SER A 204 -6.71 -15.65 0.87
CA SER A 204 -6.14 -16.69 1.73
C SER A 204 -4.89 -16.21 2.48
N GLU A 205 -4.46 -14.97 2.26
CA GLU A 205 -3.23 -14.37 2.79
C GLU A 205 -3.46 -13.54 4.06
N SER A 206 -4.71 -13.12 4.32
CA SER A 206 -5.16 -12.43 5.53
C SER A 206 -5.93 -13.39 6.46
N ASP A 207 -5.83 -13.18 7.77
CA ASP A 207 -6.68 -13.89 8.75
C ASP A 207 -7.74 -12.98 9.40
N GLN A 208 -7.58 -11.66 9.28
CA GLN A 208 -8.53 -10.66 9.79
C GLN A 208 -8.47 -9.39 8.92
N VAL A 209 -9.64 -8.78 8.73
CA VAL A 209 -9.79 -7.46 8.10
C VAL A 209 -10.49 -6.52 9.08
N ALA A 210 -10.07 -5.26 9.13
CA ALA A 210 -10.64 -4.28 10.03
C ALA A 210 -10.69 -2.88 9.40
N TRP A 211 -11.78 -2.18 9.65
CA TRP A 211 -11.84 -0.73 9.48
C TRP A 211 -11.54 -0.09 10.83
N MET A 212 -10.52 0.76 10.90
CA MET A 212 -10.10 1.41 12.14
C MET A 212 -9.80 2.88 11.92
N ARG A 213 -10.09 3.72 12.91
CA ARG A 213 -9.60 5.10 12.87
C ARG A 213 -8.08 5.08 12.93
N PRO A 214 -7.38 5.93 12.16
CA PRO A 214 -5.91 5.94 12.15
C PRO A 214 -5.30 6.13 13.55
N ALA A 215 -5.93 6.97 14.38
CA ALA A 215 -5.52 7.20 15.77
C ALA A 215 -5.63 5.94 16.64
N ASP A 216 -6.69 5.15 16.46
CA ASP A 216 -6.92 3.93 17.25
C ASP A 216 -5.93 2.82 16.82
N ALA A 217 -5.61 2.75 15.52
CA ALA A 217 -4.59 1.82 15.01
C ALA A 217 -3.19 2.16 15.56
N VAL A 218 -2.83 3.45 15.60
CA VAL A 218 -1.58 3.93 16.22
C VAL A 218 -1.54 3.59 17.72
N ALA A 219 -2.63 3.85 18.44
CA ALA A 219 -2.73 3.55 19.87
C ALA A 219 -2.59 2.05 20.17
N ALA A 220 -3.20 1.17 19.35
CA ALA A 220 -3.08 -0.27 19.50
C ALA A 220 -1.64 -0.76 19.27
N VAL A 221 -0.91 -0.15 18.33
CA VAL A 221 0.52 -0.45 18.13
C VAL A 221 1.36 0.03 19.32
N ASP A 222 1.11 1.24 19.82
CA ASP A 222 1.81 1.79 20.98
C ASP A 222 1.53 1.00 22.28
N ALA A 223 0.37 0.35 22.38
CA ALA A 223 0.00 -0.55 23.46
C ALA A 223 0.56 -1.98 23.29
N GLY A 224 1.16 -2.31 22.14
CA GLY A 224 1.67 -3.66 21.83
C GLY A 224 0.57 -4.67 21.47
N GLU A 225 -0.65 -4.22 21.19
CA GLU A 225 -1.80 -5.05 20.84
C GLU A 225 -1.85 -5.36 19.33
N MET A 226 -1.19 -4.53 18.52
CA MET A 226 -1.10 -4.65 17.08
C MET A 226 0.35 -4.51 16.60
N LEU A 227 0.72 -5.31 15.60
CA LEU A 227 2.03 -5.21 14.95
C LEU A 227 1.87 -4.52 13.60
N MET A 228 2.67 -3.49 13.37
CA MET A 228 2.79 -2.79 12.08
C MET A 228 4.27 -2.57 11.76
N LEU A 229 4.62 -2.63 10.48
CA LEU A 229 5.89 -2.11 9.99
C LEU A 229 5.87 -0.57 9.98
N PRO A 230 7.04 0.11 10.03
CA PRO A 230 7.10 1.57 10.06
C PRO A 230 6.29 2.29 8.98
N PRO A 231 6.29 1.87 7.69
CA PRO A 231 5.49 2.54 6.66
C PRO A 231 4.00 2.60 6.98
N THR A 232 3.41 1.49 7.45
CA THR A 232 1.98 1.42 7.80
C THR A 232 1.66 2.29 9.02
N TYR A 233 2.45 2.15 10.09
CA TYR A 233 2.26 2.94 11.31
C TYR A 233 2.37 4.44 11.04
N LEU A 234 3.38 4.87 10.28
CA LEU A 234 3.59 6.28 9.96
C LEU A 234 2.51 6.83 9.05
N CYS A 235 2.02 6.06 8.09
CA CYS A 235 0.88 6.48 7.29
C CYS A 235 -0.39 6.65 8.17
N CYS A 236 -0.68 5.73 9.09
CA CYS A 236 -1.79 5.91 10.05
C CYS A 236 -1.61 7.16 10.93
N ARG A 237 -0.39 7.40 11.42
CA ARG A 237 -0.09 8.60 12.21
C ARG A 237 -0.29 9.88 11.39
N ASP A 238 0.20 9.90 10.15
CA ASP A 238 0.06 11.04 9.23
C ASP A 238 -1.40 11.34 8.89
N LEU A 239 -2.29 10.35 8.95
CA LEU A 239 -3.73 10.50 8.68
C LEU A 239 -4.53 11.00 9.90
N THR A 240 -3.97 10.90 11.10
CA THR A 240 -4.65 11.29 12.36
C THR A 240 -5.15 12.74 12.40
N PRO A 241 -4.46 13.74 11.80
CA PRO A 241 -4.92 15.13 11.83
C PRO A 241 -6.15 15.45 10.97
N TYR A 242 -6.57 14.56 10.07
CA TYR A 242 -7.66 14.86 9.12
C TYR A 242 -9.04 14.49 9.68
N ALA A 243 -10.02 15.35 9.42
CA ALA A 243 -11.38 15.21 9.96
C ALA A 243 -12.27 14.26 9.15
N ASP A 244 -11.99 14.11 7.86
CA ASP A 244 -12.76 13.31 6.91
C ASP A 244 -11.88 12.86 5.72
N VAL A 245 -12.39 11.95 4.90
CA VAL A 245 -11.69 11.41 3.73
C VAL A 245 -11.43 12.49 2.67
N ALA A 246 -12.34 13.44 2.50
CA ALA A 246 -12.18 14.52 1.52
C ALA A 246 -10.96 15.40 1.84
N ALA A 247 -10.75 15.73 3.12
CA ALA A 247 -9.59 16.47 3.60
C ALA A 247 -8.28 15.70 3.38
N VAL A 248 -8.28 14.38 3.58
CA VAL A 248 -7.12 13.53 3.27
C VAL A 248 -6.79 13.61 1.77
N LEU A 249 -7.77 13.39 0.89
CA LEU A 249 -7.56 13.42 -0.56
C LEU A 249 -7.09 14.80 -1.04
N ALA A 250 -7.70 15.88 -0.55
CA ALA A 250 -7.31 17.24 -0.89
C ALA A 250 -5.86 17.56 -0.49
N SER A 251 -5.41 17.03 0.66
CA SER A 251 -4.05 17.27 1.15
C SER A 251 -2.95 16.65 0.27
N SER A 252 -3.29 15.63 -0.53
CA SER A 252 -2.35 15.00 -1.46
C SER A 252 -1.89 15.95 -2.58
N ALA A 253 -2.72 16.92 -2.96
CA ALA A 253 -2.43 17.84 -4.07
C ALA A 253 -1.12 18.63 -3.87
N ASP A 254 -0.88 19.07 -2.63
CA ASP A 254 0.29 19.87 -2.23
C ASP A 254 1.37 19.02 -1.51
N ARG A 255 1.13 17.71 -1.37
CA ARG A 255 2.03 16.83 -0.62
C ARG A 255 3.32 16.60 -1.41
N ARG A 256 4.45 17.04 -0.84
CA ARG A 256 5.77 16.68 -1.35
C ARG A 256 6.12 15.27 -0.88
N ILE A 257 6.29 14.35 -1.83
CA ILE A 257 6.66 12.96 -1.55
C ILE A 257 8.16 12.81 -1.79
N THR A 258 8.87 12.39 -0.74
CA THR A 258 10.28 12.04 -0.82
C THR A 258 10.47 10.59 -0.39
N PRO A 259 11.36 9.83 -1.06
CA PRO A 259 11.65 8.46 -0.66
C PRO A 259 12.18 8.43 0.77
N VAL A 260 11.53 7.62 1.62
CA VAL A 260 12.05 7.25 2.94
C VAL A 260 12.76 5.93 2.80
N LEU A 261 14.09 5.95 2.93
CA LEU A 261 14.94 4.77 3.03
C LEU A 261 15.47 4.70 4.47
N PRO A 262 14.90 3.85 5.34
CA PRO A 262 15.40 3.75 6.70
C PRO A 262 16.80 3.15 6.70
N THR A 263 17.66 3.71 7.53
CA THR A 263 19.05 3.26 7.68
C THR A 263 19.24 2.52 9.00
N VAL A 264 20.31 1.76 9.11
CA VAL A 264 20.71 1.13 10.38
C VAL A 264 21.86 1.92 11.01
N ARG A 265 21.70 2.27 12.28
CA ARG A 265 22.79 2.72 13.16
C ARG A 265 23.13 1.61 14.14
N VAL A 266 24.41 1.32 14.33
CA VAL A 266 24.89 0.37 15.34
C VAL A 266 25.60 1.12 16.45
N ASP A 267 25.21 0.84 17.70
CA ASP A 267 25.85 1.38 18.90
C ASP A 267 25.86 0.32 20.00
N ASN A 268 27.02 0.07 20.60
CA ASN A 268 27.23 -0.97 21.62
C ASN A 268 26.62 -2.35 21.27
N ASP A 269 26.86 -2.84 20.05
CA ASP A 269 26.29 -4.09 19.51
C ASP A 269 24.76 -4.15 19.42
N GLN A 270 24.08 -3.01 19.54
CA GLN A 270 22.66 -2.87 19.31
C GLN A 270 22.43 -2.15 17.98
N ALA A 271 21.47 -2.65 17.20
CA ALA A 271 21.07 -2.05 15.93
C ALA A 271 19.80 -1.22 16.12
N TYR A 272 19.80 -0.02 15.57
CA TYR A 272 18.70 0.93 15.59
C TYR A 272 18.28 1.23 14.16
N LEU A 273 16.98 1.19 13.88
CA LEU A 273 16.40 1.62 12.62
C LEU A 273 16.10 3.11 12.68
N GLU A 274 16.61 3.87 11.73
CA GLU A 274 16.43 5.32 11.68
C GLU A 274 15.65 5.71 10.43
N THR A 275 14.54 6.43 10.61
CA THR A 275 13.83 7.10 9.52
C THR A 275 14.14 8.59 9.62
N LEU A 276 14.94 9.12 8.68
CA LEU A 276 15.33 10.53 8.60
C LEU A 276 14.15 11.45 8.28
#